data_AF-A0A1F9NP14-F1
#
_entry.id   AF-A0A1F9NP14-F1
#
_cell.length_a   1.000
_cell.length_b   1.000
_cell.length_c   1.000
_cell.angle_alpha   90.00
_cell.angle_beta   90.00
_cell.angle_gamma   90.00
#
_symmetry.space_group_name_H-M   'P 1'
#
loop_
_entity.id
_entity.type
_entity.pdbx_description
1 polymer ?
#
loop_
_entity_poly.entity_id
_entity_poly.type
_entity_poly.pdbx_seq_one_letter_code
_entity_poly.pdbx_strand_id
1 'polypeptide(L)' 'MEIARISKEEVRAKIQNPEVILIDVRHDQRTASEKIRGAILEDPNDVERWQDKYSKHREIILYGS' A
#
# COMPACT_ATOMS: atom_id res chain seq x y z
N MET A 1 4.53 -19.89 3.09
CA MET A 1 4.99 -18.73 2.29
C MET A 1 5.19 -17.61 3.28
N GLU A 2 6.42 -17.12 3.42
CA GLU A 2 6.72 -15.98 4.28
C GLU A 2 6.33 -14.68 3.57
N ILE A 3 5.72 -13.75 4.31
CA ILE A 3 5.37 -12.44 3.79
C ILE A 3 6.52 -11.49 4.11
N ALA A 4 7.12 -10.89 3.08
CA ALA A 4 8.16 -9.88 3.25
C ALA A 4 7.60 -8.70 4.06
N ARG A 5 8.25 -8.38 5.18
CA ARG A 5 7.92 -7.23 6.02
C ARG A 5 8.99 -6.16 5.85
N ILE A 6 8.56 -4.91 6.00
CA ILE A 6 9.40 -3.73 5.92
C ILE A 6 9.16 -2.86 7.15
N SER A 7 10.20 -2.21 7.67
CA SER A 7 10.07 -1.32 8.82
C SER A 7 9.42 0.01 8.44
N LYS A 8 8.84 0.70 9.42
CA LYS A 8 8.25 2.04 9.22
C LYS A 8 9.32 3.07 8.79
N GLU A 9 10.55 2.93 9.26
CA GLU A 9 11.69 3.77 8.88
C GLU A 9 12.04 3.60 7.40
N GLU A 10 12.09 2.36 6.91
CA GLU A 10 12.35 2.07 5.51
C GLU A 10 11.21 2.57 4.60
N VAL A 11 9.95 2.41 5.03
CA VAL A 11 8.80 2.96 4.29
C VAL A 11 8.94 4.49 4.18
N ARG A 12 9.28 5.19 5.27
CA ARG A 12 9.49 6.65 5.25
C ARG A 12 10.60 7.10 4.30
N ALA A 13 11.66 6.31 4.14
CA ALA A 13 12.70 6.60 3.15
C ALA A 13 12.21 6.41 1.71
N LYS A 14 11.25 5.51 1.50
CA LYS A 14 10.69 5.15 0.19
C LYS A 14 9.50 6.00 -0.25
N ILE A 15 8.73 6.62 0.65
CA ILE A 15 7.50 7.36 0.27
C ILE A 15 7.73 8.55 -0.69
N GLN A 16 8.96 9.04 -0.80
CA GLN A 16 9.31 10.12 -1.74
C GLN A 16 9.66 9.58 -3.14
N ASN A 17 9.83 8.27 -3.30
CA ASN A 17 10.13 7.64 -4.57
C ASN A 17 8.83 7.42 -5.37
N PRO A 18 8.66 8.05 -6.55
CA PRO A 18 7.46 7.88 -7.37
C PRO A 18 7.27 6.47 -7.94
N GLU A 19 8.31 5.63 -7.91
CA GLU A 19 8.23 4.23 -8.35
C GLU A 19 7.72 3.28 -7.26
N VAL A 20 7.45 3.79 -6.06
CA VAL A 20 6.87 3.02 -4.96
C VAL A 20 5.38 3.34 -4.85
N ILE A 21 4.56 2.30 -4.89
CA ILE A 21 3.12 2.38 -4.71
C ILE A 21 2.80 1.98 -3.28
N LEU A 22 2.28 2.93 -2.50
CA LEU A 22 1.84 2.68 -1.13
C LEU A 22 0.32 2.48 -1.12
N ILE A 23 -0.13 1.32 -0.64
CA ILE A 23 -1.55 0.96 -0.60
C ILE A 23 -1.98 0.76 0.85
N ASP A 24 -3.01 1.50 1.23
CA ASP A 24 -3.74 1.33 2.47
C ASP A 24 -4.82 0.26 2.26
N VAL A 25 -4.72 -0.82 3.02
CA VAL A 25 -5.64 -1.97 2.93
C VAL A 25 -6.48 -2.14 4.20
N ARG A 26 -6.64 -1.08 5.00
CA ARG A 26 -7.46 -1.12 6.21
C ARG A 26 -8.93 -1.39 5.87
N HIS A 27 -9.49 -2.42 6.51
CA HIS A 27 -10.91 -2.75 6.38
C HIS A 27 -11.82 -1.64 6.92
N ASP A 28 -11.44 -0.99 8.03
CA ASP A 28 -12.19 0.15 8.57
C ASP A 28 -11.81 1.46 7.87
N GLN A 29 -12.44 1.69 6.72
CA GLN A 29 -12.22 2.87 5.91
C GLN A 29 -12.69 4.18 6.58
N ARG A 30 -13.45 4.13 7.68
CA ARG A 30 -13.87 5.34 8.41
C ARG A 30 -12.68 6.11 8.98
N THR A 31 -11.56 5.41 9.22
CA THR A 31 -10.30 6.00 9.70
C THR A 31 -9.31 6.31 8.58
N ALA A 32 -9.68 6.07 7.32
CA ALA A 32 -8.79 6.24 6.18
C ALA A 32 -8.56 7.71 5.79
N SER A 33 -9.26 8.66 6.41
CA SER A 33 -8.96 10.09 6.32
C SER A 33 -7.56 10.40 6.85
N GLU A 34 -7.10 9.67 7.87
CA GLU A 34 -5.74 9.75 8.43
C GLU A 34 -4.87 8.64 7.83
N LYS A 35 -4.58 8.74 6.54
CA LYS A 35 -3.69 7.81 5.84
C LYS A 35 -2.31 8.39 5.59
N ILE A 36 -1.33 7.53 5.29
CA ILE A 36 0.00 7.97 4.89
C ILE A 36 -0.13 8.81 3.62
N ARG A 37 0.54 9.97 3.56
CA ARG A 37 0.49 10.86 2.40
C ARG A 37 0.92 10.11 1.14
N GLY A 38 0.12 10.22 0.08
CA GLY A 38 0.36 9.54 -1.20
C GLY A 38 -0.17 8.10 -1.24
N ALA A 39 -0.67 7.55 -0.12
CA ALA A 39 -1.25 6.21 -0.13
C ALA A 39 -2.57 6.17 -0.89
N ILE A 40 -2.76 5.10 -1.67
CA ILE A 40 -4.02 4.77 -2.33
C ILE A 40 -4.81 3.88 -1.39
N LEU A 41 -6.10 4.17 -1.20
CA LEU A 41 -6.98 3.30 -0.41
C LEU A 41 -7.59 2.27 -1.34
N GLU A 42 -7.44 0.99 -1.01
CA GLU A 42 -8.03 -0.12 -1.75
C GLU A 42 -8.82 -1.04 -0.83
N ASP A 43 -9.80 -1.73 -1.39
CA ASP A 43 -10.53 -2.79 -0.68
C ASP A 43 -9.71 -4.10 -0.72
N PRO A 44 -9.21 -4.62 0.41
CA PRO A 44 -8.50 -5.91 0.46
C PRO A 44 -9.36 -7.11 0.04
N ASN A 45 -10.68 -6.96 -0.10
CA ASN A 45 -11.56 -8.03 -0.60
C ASN A 45 -11.69 -8.04 -2.13
N ASP A 46 -11.11 -7.06 -2.83
CA ASP A 46 -11.22 -6.89 -4.29
C ASP A 46 -9.84 -6.87 -4.97
N VAL A 47 -8.93 -7.73 -4.49
CA VAL A 47 -7.52 -7.82 -4.96
C VAL A 47 -7.42 -8.20 -6.43
N GLU A 48 -8.40 -8.93 -6.97
CA GLU A 48 -8.40 -9.35 -8.38
C GLU A 48 -8.29 -8.15 -9.33
N ARG A 49 -8.95 -7.03 -9.01
CA ARG A 49 -8.90 -5.80 -9.81
C ARG A 49 -7.57 -5.08 -9.76
N TRP A 50 -6.71 -5.38 -8.79
CA TRP A 50 -5.41 -4.72 -8.65
C TRP A 50 -4.42 -5.15 -9.74
N GLN A 51 -4.61 -6.36 -10.29
CA GLN A 51 -3.71 -6.95 -11.29
C GLN A 51 -3.60 -6.11 -12.56
N ASP A 52 -4.70 -5.49 -12.98
CA ASP A 52 -4.76 -4.63 -14.17
C ASP A 52 -4.45 -3.17 -13.84
N LYS A 53 -4.66 -2.77 -12.58
CA LYS A 53 -4.52 -1.39 -12.13
C LYS A 53 -3.07 -0.99 -11.88
N TYR A 54 -2.26 -1.89 -11.32
CA TYR A 54 -0.89 -1.59 -10.90
C TYR A 54 0.15 -2.28 -11.77
N SER A 55 1.18 -1.53 -12.15
CA SER A 55 2.30 -2.09 -12.90
C SER A 55 3.04 -3.15 -12.07
N LYS A 56 3.24 -4.32 -12.67
CA LYS A 56 4.03 -5.42 -12.07
C LYS A 56 5.51 -5.09 -11.90
N HIS A 57 5.97 -3.96 -12.43
CA HIS A 57 7.38 -3.55 -12.41
C HIS A 57 7.68 -2.54 -11.29
N ARG A 58 6.65 -2.13 -10.53
CA ARG A 58 6.78 -1.21 -9.41
C ARG A 58 6.74 -1.94 -8.08
N GLU A 59 7.45 -1.40 -7.11
CA GLU A 59 7.39 -1.90 -5.73
C GLU A 59 6.04 -1.50 -5.13
N ILE A 60 5.28 -2.47 -4.63
CA ILE A 60 4.02 -2.25 -3.94
C ILE A 60 4.23 -2.54 -2.45
N ILE A 61 3.89 -1.57 -1.60
CA ILE A 61 3.91 -1.71 -0.15
C ILE A 61 2.47 -1.64 0.34
N LEU A 62 2.01 -2.71 1.00
CA LEU A 62 0.70 -2.76 1.65
C LEU A 62 0.86 -2.43 3.14
N TYR A 63 -0.02 -1.61 3.69
CA TYR A 63 -0.11 -1.41 5.13
C TYR A 63 -1.57 -1.47 5.61
N GLY A 64 -1.73 -1.95 6.83
CA GLY A 64 -3.00 -2.10 7.50
C GLY A 64 -2.83 -2.06 9.02
N SER A 65 -3.95 -2.10 9.73
CA SER A 65 -4.04 -2.22 11.19
C SER A 65 -4.27 -3.66 11.61
#